data_AF-A0A1S2K382-F1
#
_entry.id   AF-A0A1S2K382-F1
#
_cell.length_a   1.000
_cell.length_b   1.000
_cell.length_c   1.000
_cell.angle_alpha   90.00
_cell.angle_beta   90.00
_cell.angle_gamma   90.00
#
_symmetry.space_group_name_H-M   'P 1'
#
loop_
_entity.id
_entity.type
_entity.pdbx_description
1 polymer ?
#
loop_
_entity_poly.entity_id
_entity_poly.type
_entity_poly.pdbx_seq_one_letter_code
_entity_poly.pdbx_strand_id
1 'polypeptide(L)'
;MLAQAAGSTAARSSTEITLYTSGRDGVVGLVDGANWRWAHTAMELAGFEKTADGNKAVSLSDPDRAREVLLTLGVVAQLAGVTVHASSETYVGDFARDIVEHLPGRWTVSVENYAMKVWQGDLADCLWNTGHVASTLANHRVARAAILRRDDGAELAVLRDPRRDLHHVGALHPRDIAPDGLVTPPPGVTVQPTPSTAADVIRTRLLPAYTRAVLHCRVNSLEEDLPWTREAYEAGTIPEPPPADLVDSFARFTTAAPHVTAAVRALVQLNEHEVAVLREVDDIIGAPDADTKAPPALPHDDPLAWWLLEGGEGLIDLAQRAVADSEPHAAKASRALPSPPALPPAPARASTPAPRP
;
A
#
# COMPACT_ATOMS: atom_id res chain seq x y z
N MET A 1 31.28 -43.46 31.71
CA MET A 1 29.83 -43.39 31.98
C MET A 1 29.57 -42.07 32.69
N LEU A 2 29.21 -41.03 31.93
CA LEU A 2 28.54 -39.77 32.33
C LEU A 2 28.63 -38.81 31.13
N ALA A 3 27.62 -38.86 30.27
CA ALA A 3 27.34 -37.81 29.30
C ALA A 3 26.26 -36.92 29.92
N GLN A 4 26.62 -35.67 30.22
CA GLN A 4 25.71 -34.67 30.74
C GLN A 4 25.18 -33.81 29.60
N ALA A 5 23.89 -33.51 29.70
CA ALA A 5 23.03 -32.98 28.68
C ALA A 5 23.43 -31.59 28.18
N ALA A 6 23.52 -31.44 26.85
CA ALA A 6 23.32 -30.16 26.20
C ALA A 6 21.82 -29.88 26.20
N GLY A 7 21.37 -29.09 27.18
CA GLY A 7 20.04 -28.50 27.19
C GLY A 7 19.90 -27.58 25.99
N SER A 8 19.16 -28.03 25.00
CA SER A 8 18.55 -27.19 23.98
C SER A 8 17.65 -26.19 24.70
N THR A 9 18.11 -24.94 24.83
CA THR A 9 17.27 -23.83 25.26
C THR A 9 16.28 -23.56 24.14
N ALA A 10 15.16 -24.28 24.16
CA ALA A 10 13.99 -23.92 23.39
C ALA A 10 13.73 -22.44 23.64
N ALA A 11 13.84 -21.62 22.59
CA ALA A 11 13.46 -20.22 22.63
C ALA A 11 12.01 -20.17 23.14
N ARG A 12 11.84 -19.77 24.40
CA ARG A 12 10.51 -19.51 24.93
C ARG A 12 9.92 -18.46 24.01
N SER A 13 8.81 -18.79 23.38
CA SER A 13 7.97 -17.86 22.64
C SER A 13 7.51 -16.78 23.62
N SER A 14 8.33 -15.73 23.81
CA SER A 14 7.98 -14.60 24.65
C SER A 14 6.83 -13.86 23.97
N THR A 15 5.75 -13.65 24.73
CA THR A 15 4.70 -12.72 24.34
C THR A 15 4.96 -11.42 25.05
N GLU A 16 4.87 -10.33 24.30
CA GLU A 16 5.26 -9.01 24.75
C GLU A 16 4.15 -8.01 24.45
N ILE A 17 3.87 -7.11 25.39
CA ILE A 17 3.03 -5.94 25.19
C ILE A 17 3.95 -4.74 25.20
N THR A 18 3.95 -3.97 24.11
CA THR A 18 4.68 -2.71 24.07
C THR A 18 3.69 -1.55 24.10
N LEU A 19 3.85 -0.68 25.10
CA LEU A 19 3.00 0.48 25.37
C LEU A 19 3.58 1.73 24.71
N TYR A 20 2.73 2.48 24.01
CA TYR A 20 3.10 3.70 23.27
C TYR A 20 2.29 4.86 23.80
N THR A 21 2.90 6.04 23.77
CA THR A 21 2.17 7.27 24.05
C THR A 21 1.51 7.75 22.76
N SER A 22 0.22 8.09 22.89
CA SER A 22 -0.59 8.71 21.87
C SER A 22 -1.20 9.99 22.43
N GLY A 23 -1.10 11.09 21.69
CA GLY A 23 -1.73 12.35 22.04
C GLY A 23 -3.26 12.30 21.94
N ARG A 24 -3.81 11.31 21.20
CA ARG A 24 -5.24 11.14 20.96
C ARG A 24 -5.86 10.07 21.86
N ASP A 25 -5.22 8.92 21.96
CA ASP A 25 -5.78 7.73 22.62
C ASP A 25 -5.19 7.47 24.03
N GLY A 26 -4.20 8.26 24.46
CA GLY A 26 -3.50 8.06 25.73
C GLY A 26 -2.38 7.02 25.62
N VAL A 27 -2.52 5.87 26.28
CA VAL A 27 -1.53 4.78 26.20
C VAL A 27 -2.06 3.64 25.36
N VAL A 28 -1.43 3.38 24.21
CA VAL A 28 -1.81 2.32 23.28
C VAL A 28 -0.91 1.10 23.48
N GLY A 29 -1.50 -0.07 23.72
CA GLY A 29 -0.80 -1.34 23.83
C GLY A 29 -0.85 -2.13 22.52
N LEU A 30 0.31 -2.48 21.97
CA LEU A 30 0.42 -3.44 20.87
C LEU A 30 1.13 -4.71 21.32
N VAL A 31 0.74 -5.85 20.73
CA VAL A 31 1.12 -7.18 21.19
C VAL A 31 2.03 -7.90 20.19
N ASP A 32 3.20 -8.38 20.63
CA ASP A 32 4.08 -9.28 19.86
C ASP A 32 4.06 -10.69 20.50
N GLY A 33 4.32 -11.72 19.71
CA GLY A 33 4.60 -13.08 20.17
C GLY A 33 3.52 -14.12 19.85
N ALA A 34 3.93 -15.38 19.93
CA ALA A 34 3.11 -16.53 19.52
C ALA A 34 1.82 -16.71 20.35
N ASN A 35 1.80 -16.21 21.60
CA ASN A 35 0.63 -16.28 22.47
C ASN A 35 -0.10 -14.93 22.57
N TRP A 36 -0.22 -14.19 21.46
CA TRP A 36 -0.83 -12.85 21.41
C TRP A 36 -2.21 -12.78 22.07
N ARG A 37 -3.01 -13.85 22.00
CA ARG A 37 -4.34 -13.93 22.62
C ARG A 37 -4.29 -13.66 24.13
N TRP A 38 -3.31 -14.21 24.84
CA TRP A 38 -3.16 -13.99 26.29
C TRP A 38 -2.79 -12.56 26.63
N ALA A 39 -1.99 -11.90 25.80
CA ALA A 39 -1.69 -10.49 25.97
C ALA A 39 -2.90 -9.59 25.69
N HIS A 40 -3.73 -9.91 24.70
CA HIS A 40 -5.01 -9.22 24.50
C HIS A 40 -5.96 -9.41 25.68
N THR A 41 -6.11 -10.64 26.19
CA THR A 41 -6.89 -10.90 27.41
C THR A 41 -6.36 -10.12 28.61
N ALA A 42 -5.04 -10.05 28.78
CA ALA A 42 -4.43 -9.28 29.87
C ALA A 42 -4.77 -7.78 29.78
N MET A 43 -4.70 -7.20 28.59
CA MET A 43 -5.10 -5.80 28.36
C MET A 43 -6.59 -5.58 28.63
N GLU A 44 -7.46 -6.48 28.17
CA GLU A 44 -8.90 -6.39 28.41
C GLU A 44 -9.26 -6.48 29.90
N LEU A 45 -8.66 -7.42 30.63
CA LEU A 45 -8.85 -7.56 32.07
C LEU A 45 -8.30 -6.37 32.86
N ALA A 46 -7.23 -5.74 32.36
CA ALA A 46 -6.69 -4.53 32.95
C ALA A 46 -7.58 -3.30 32.73
N GLY A 47 -8.51 -3.36 31.76
CA GLY A 47 -9.42 -2.26 31.43
C GLY A 47 -9.01 -1.44 30.21
N PHE A 48 -8.18 -1.98 29.31
CA PHE A 48 -7.93 -1.34 28.02
C PHE A 48 -9.16 -1.47 27.11
N GLU A 49 -9.51 -0.37 26.45
CA GLU A 49 -10.64 -0.27 25.55
C GLU A 49 -10.16 -0.40 24.09
N LYS A 50 -11.07 -0.81 23.21
CA LYS A 50 -10.77 -0.91 21.78
C LYS A 50 -10.91 0.47 21.14
N THR A 51 -9.86 0.95 20.48
CA THR A 51 -9.88 2.20 19.71
C THR A 51 -10.61 2.01 18.37
N ALA A 52 -10.92 3.12 17.70
CA ALA A 52 -11.53 3.10 16.37
C ALA A 52 -10.70 2.28 15.36
N ASP A 53 -9.37 2.34 15.48
CA ASP A 53 -8.43 1.63 14.61
C ASP A 53 -8.24 0.15 15.00
N GLY A 54 -9.00 -0.32 15.99
CA GLY A 54 -9.04 -1.72 16.44
C GLY A 54 -7.99 -2.10 17.47
N ASN A 55 -7.09 -1.18 17.84
CA ASN A 55 -6.05 -1.39 18.85
C ASN A 55 -6.60 -1.21 20.27
N LYS A 56 -5.80 -1.57 21.28
CA LYS A 56 -6.21 -1.47 22.68
C LYS A 56 -5.52 -0.27 23.32
N ALA A 57 -6.28 0.63 23.96
CA ALA A 57 -5.75 1.82 24.59
C ALA A 57 -6.41 2.12 25.95
N VAL A 58 -5.73 2.94 26.75
CA VAL A 58 -6.27 3.55 27.96
C VAL A 58 -6.10 5.07 27.87
N SER A 59 -7.21 5.79 28.03
CA SER A 59 -7.22 7.26 28.00
C SER A 59 -6.46 7.85 29.18
N LEU A 60 -5.71 8.92 28.92
CA LEU A 60 -5.01 9.70 29.95
C LEU A 60 -5.85 10.86 30.50
N SER A 61 -7.13 10.94 30.15
CA SER A 61 -8.04 12.01 30.65
C SER A 61 -8.28 11.94 32.16
N ASP A 62 -8.22 10.74 32.73
CA ASP A 62 -8.23 10.48 34.17
C ASP A 62 -6.91 9.77 34.55
N PRO A 63 -5.91 10.51 35.10
CA PRO A 63 -4.59 9.96 35.36
C PRO A 63 -4.59 8.93 36.49
N ASP A 64 -5.51 9.03 37.46
CA ASP A 64 -5.61 8.07 38.56
C ASP A 64 -6.17 6.74 38.06
N ARG A 65 -7.23 6.80 37.23
CA ARG A 65 -7.76 5.62 36.57
C ARG A 65 -6.75 4.98 35.62
N ALA A 66 -6.06 5.77 34.80
CA ALA A 66 -5.03 5.26 33.90
C ALA A 66 -3.90 4.57 34.66
N ARG A 67 -3.47 5.14 35.79
CA ARG A 67 -2.46 4.54 36.67
C ARG A 67 -2.94 3.20 37.24
N GLU A 68 -4.19 3.12 37.70
CA GLU A 68 -4.79 1.87 38.19
C GLU A 68 -4.81 0.79 37.10
N VAL A 69 -5.23 1.14 35.88
CA VAL A 69 -5.25 0.24 34.71
C VAL A 69 -3.84 -0.27 34.39
N LEU A 70 -2.84 0.61 34.35
CA LEU A 70 -1.45 0.23 34.05
C LEU A 70 -0.83 -0.65 35.15
N LEU A 71 -1.14 -0.40 36.43
CA LEU A 71 -0.72 -1.26 37.53
C LEU A 71 -1.39 -2.64 37.44
N THR A 72 -2.68 -2.67 37.15
CA THR A 72 -3.44 -3.91 36.96
C THR A 72 -2.89 -4.71 35.78
N LEU A 73 -2.53 -4.03 34.68
CA LEU A 73 -1.88 -4.66 33.53
C LEU A 73 -0.58 -5.35 33.94
N GLY A 74 0.27 -4.70 34.74
CA GLY A 74 1.51 -5.31 35.22
C GLY A 74 1.27 -6.62 35.98
N VAL A 75 0.27 -6.65 36.87
CA VAL A 75 -0.09 -7.85 37.64
C VAL A 75 -0.65 -8.95 36.73
N VAL A 76 -1.61 -8.63 35.87
CA VAL A 76 -2.27 -9.62 35.00
C VAL A 76 -1.29 -10.16 33.95
N ALA A 77 -0.45 -9.32 33.36
CA ALA A 77 0.58 -9.73 32.41
C ALA A 77 1.60 -10.67 33.07
N GLN A 78 2.04 -10.37 34.30
CA GLN A 78 2.94 -11.26 35.05
C GLN A 78 2.31 -12.64 35.29
N LEU A 79 1.02 -12.69 35.67
CA LEU A 79 0.30 -13.95 35.86
C LEU A 79 0.14 -14.75 34.55
N ALA A 80 -0.03 -14.05 33.43
CA ALA A 80 -0.13 -14.64 32.09
C ALA A 80 1.23 -14.97 31.45
N GLY A 81 2.35 -14.66 32.11
CA GLY A 81 3.70 -14.84 31.55
C GLY A 81 3.99 -13.92 30.35
N VAL A 82 3.32 -12.77 30.28
CA VAL A 82 3.48 -11.75 29.24
C VAL A 82 4.40 -10.64 29.77
N THR A 83 5.38 -10.24 28.97
CA THR A 83 6.28 -9.14 29.34
C THR A 83 5.70 -7.81 28.88
N VAL A 84 5.79 -6.76 29.69
CA VAL A 84 5.29 -5.42 29.33
C VAL A 84 6.46 -4.45 29.25
N HIS A 85 6.55 -3.71 28.16
CA HIS A 85 7.57 -2.69 27.94
C HIS A 85 6.94 -1.35 27.56
N ALA A 86 7.47 -0.26 28.09
CA ALA A 86 7.13 1.08 27.63
C ALA A 86 8.07 1.48 26.49
N SER A 87 7.50 1.96 25.39
CA SER A 87 8.26 2.57 24.31
C SER A 87 8.44 4.06 24.57
N SER A 88 9.63 4.58 24.24
CA SER A 88 9.88 6.03 24.17
C SER A 88 9.39 6.63 22.85
N GLU A 89 8.95 5.77 21.93
CA GLU A 89 8.46 6.16 20.62
C GLU A 89 7.01 6.63 20.68
N THR A 90 6.70 7.64 19.86
CA THR A 90 5.32 8.05 19.63
C THR A 90 4.59 6.99 18.82
N TYR A 91 3.29 6.89 19.04
CA TYR A 91 2.45 5.96 18.32
C TYR A 91 2.33 6.36 16.84
N VAL A 92 2.75 5.48 15.92
CA VAL A 92 2.73 5.74 14.46
C VAL A 92 1.32 6.07 13.93
N GLY A 93 0.27 5.57 14.60
CA GLY A 93 -1.11 5.89 14.25
C GLY A 93 -1.46 7.36 14.42
N ASP A 94 -0.84 8.07 15.37
CA ASP A 94 -1.06 9.51 15.54
C ASP A 94 -0.54 10.29 14.34
N PHE A 95 0.70 10.02 13.94
CA PHE A 95 1.29 10.65 12.76
C PHE A 95 0.51 10.34 11.49
N ALA A 96 0.04 9.10 11.31
CA ALA A 96 -0.79 8.74 10.16
C ALA A 96 -2.15 9.46 10.16
N ARG A 97 -2.77 9.60 11.34
CA ARG A 97 -4.03 10.36 11.49
C ARG A 97 -3.83 11.86 11.22
N ASP A 98 -2.72 12.44 11.65
CA ASP A 98 -2.41 13.84 11.36
C ASP A 98 -2.14 14.05 9.84
N ILE A 99 -1.50 13.09 9.17
CA ILE A 99 -1.28 13.18 7.71
C ILE A 99 -2.60 13.17 6.94
N VAL A 100 -3.52 12.26 7.28
CA VAL A 100 -4.76 12.12 6.49
C VAL A 100 -5.66 13.35 6.56
N GLU A 101 -5.58 14.14 7.63
CA GLU A 101 -6.28 15.43 7.75
C GLU A 101 -5.80 16.46 6.72
N HIS A 102 -4.62 16.26 6.14
CA HIS A 102 -4.03 17.13 5.11
C HIS A 102 -4.07 16.50 3.70
N LEU A 103 -4.48 15.24 3.56
CA LEU A 103 -4.56 14.57 2.28
C LEU A 103 -5.92 14.83 1.60
N PRO A 104 -5.96 14.85 0.25
CA PRO A 104 -7.22 14.98 -0.48
C PRO A 104 -8.04 13.69 -0.38
N GLY A 105 -9.36 13.86 -0.29
CA GLY A 105 -10.33 12.77 -0.17
C GLY A 105 -10.50 12.29 1.27
N ARG A 106 -11.30 11.23 1.44
CA ARG A 106 -11.56 10.63 2.75
C ARG A 106 -10.68 9.41 2.94
N TRP A 107 -9.89 9.42 4.01
CA TRP A 107 -8.98 8.35 4.36
C TRP A 107 -9.34 7.77 5.72
N THR A 108 -9.18 6.46 5.85
CA THR A 108 -9.24 5.72 7.10
C THR A 108 -7.84 5.25 7.46
N VAL A 109 -7.55 5.16 8.76
CA VAL A 109 -6.24 4.73 9.28
C VAL A 109 -6.44 3.48 10.10
N SER A 110 -5.60 2.48 9.88
CA SER A 110 -5.49 1.29 10.73
C SER A 110 -4.04 0.98 10.98
N VAL A 111 -3.65 0.73 12.24
CA VAL A 111 -2.27 0.32 12.55
C VAL A 111 -2.19 -1.18 12.60
N GLU A 112 -1.40 -1.75 11.71
CA GLU A 112 -1.12 -3.18 11.63
C GLU A 112 0.20 -3.51 12.32
N ASN A 113 0.26 -4.73 12.85
CA ASN A 113 1.36 -5.22 13.65
C ASN A 113 2.11 -6.31 12.89
N TYR A 114 3.36 -6.03 12.56
CA TYR A 114 4.29 -6.91 11.83
C TYR A 114 5.44 -7.35 12.72
N ALA A 115 5.18 -7.42 14.03
CA ALA A 115 5.99 -8.03 15.07
C ALA A 115 6.76 -9.28 14.59
N MET A 116 6.08 -10.20 13.90
CA MET A 116 6.71 -11.42 13.38
C MET A 116 7.34 -11.19 11.99
N LYS A 117 8.56 -11.68 11.79
CA LYS A 117 9.29 -11.55 10.51
C LYS A 117 8.50 -12.09 9.31
N VAL A 118 7.72 -13.16 9.51
CA VAL A 118 6.85 -13.73 8.47
C VAL A 118 5.81 -12.69 8.04
N TRP A 119 5.15 -12.04 9.00
CA TRP A 119 4.14 -11.00 8.71
C TRP A 119 4.75 -9.73 8.12
N GLN A 120 5.98 -9.40 8.50
CA GLN A 120 6.71 -8.32 7.83
C GLN A 120 6.99 -8.64 6.35
N GLY A 121 7.19 -9.92 6.02
CA GLY A 121 7.23 -10.40 4.64
C GLY A 121 5.91 -10.16 3.92
N ASP A 122 4.78 -10.45 4.56
CA ASP A 122 3.44 -10.21 3.99
C ASP A 122 3.25 -8.72 3.62
N LEU A 123 3.70 -7.79 4.46
CA LEU A 123 3.69 -6.36 4.11
C LEU A 123 4.60 -6.04 2.93
N ALA A 124 5.81 -6.60 2.91
CA ALA A 124 6.77 -6.35 1.83
C ALA A 124 6.24 -6.86 0.48
N ASP A 125 5.53 -8.00 0.47
CA ASP A 125 4.91 -8.58 -0.72
C ASP A 125 3.70 -7.75 -1.21
N CYS A 126 3.03 -7.04 -0.30
CA CYS A 126 1.91 -6.14 -0.64
C CYS A 126 2.36 -4.76 -1.13
N LEU A 127 3.60 -4.35 -0.87
CA LEU A 127 4.13 -3.07 -1.34
C LEU A 127 4.40 -3.10 -2.84
N TRP A 128 3.92 -2.09 -3.54
CA TRP A 128 4.05 -2.03 -4.99
C TRP A 128 5.51 -1.74 -5.42
N ASN A 129 6.26 -0.93 -4.66
CA ASN A 129 7.64 -0.63 -4.98
C ASN A 129 8.65 -1.16 -3.96
N THR A 130 9.69 -1.80 -4.50
CA THR A 130 10.86 -2.35 -3.80
C THR A 130 11.99 -1.33 -3.53
N GLY A 131 11.70 -0.03 -3.56
CA GLY A 131 12.66 1.06 -3.29
C GLY A 131 13.10 1.19 -1.83
N HIS A 132 13.30 2.43 -1.34
CA HIS A 132 13.78 2.68 0.03
C HIS A 132 12.91 2.01 1.11
N VAL A 133 11.59 1.97 0.91
CA VAL A 133 10.64 1.32 1.82
C VAL A 133 10.94 -0.17 1.98
N ALA A 134 11.07 -0.90 0.87
CA ALA A 134 11.40 -2.32 0.92
C ALA A 134 12.84 -2.56 1.38
N SER A 135 13.78 -1.65 1.08
CA SER A 135 15.13 -1.75 1.64
C SER A 135 15.13 -1.64 3.16
N THR A 136 14.29 -0.77 3.74
CA THR A 136 14.13 -0.67 5.20
C THR A 136 13.48 -1.93 5.76
N LEU A 137 12.44 -2.45 5.11
CA LEU A 137 11.81 -3.72 5.51
C LEU A 137 12.75 -4.93 5.38
N ALA A 138 13.66 -4.95 4.41
CA ALA A 138 14.61 -6.04 4.25
C ALA A 138 15.73 -5.99 5.30
N ASN A 139 16.18 -4.79 5.67
CA ASN A 139 17.37 -4.58 6.51
C ASN A 139 17.06 -4.37 7.99
N HIS A 140 15.82 -4.00 8.34
CA HIS A 140 15.43 -3.64 9.69
C HIS A 140 14.13 -4.32 10.09
N ARG A 141 13.98 -4.61 11.39
CA ARG A 141 12.71 -5.08 11.94
C ARG A 141 11.77 -3.89 12.04
N VAL A 142 10.68 -3.92 11.28
CA VAL A 142 9.62 -2.93 11.37
C VAL A 142 8.41 -3.61 11.96
N ALA A 143 8.26 -3.50 13.28
CA ALA A 143 7.24 -4.24 14.01
C ALA A 143 5.81 -3.75 13.73
N ARG A 144 5.63 -2.66 12.98
CA ARG A 144 4.35 -1.95 12.90
C ARG A 144 4.33 -0.95 11.75
N ALA A 145 3.18 -0.85 11.10
CA ALA A 145 2.91 0.14 10.07
C ALA A 145 1.50 0.71 10.25
N ALA A 146 1.31 1.96 9.87
CA ALA A 146 -0.03 2.50 9.69
C ALA A 146 -0.44 2.31 8.22
N ILE A 147 -1.58 1.69 7.99
CA ILE A 147 -2.20 1.53 6.68
C ILE A 147 -3.26 2.60 6.52
N LEU A 148 -3.15 3.40 5.47
CA LEU A 148 -4.07 4.45 5.10
C LEU A 148 -4.88 3.93 3.92
N ARG A 149 -6.21 3.90 4.03
CA ARG A 149 -7.11 3.49 2.95
C ARG A 149 -8.03 4.63 2.57
N ARG A 150 -8.04 5.00 1.30
CA ARG A 150 -8.98 5.97 0.74
C ARG A 150 -10.22 5.25 0.21
N ASP A 151 -11.36 5.94 0.22
CA ASP A 151 -12.64 5.38 -0.21
C ASP A 151 -12.65 4.87 -1.67
N ASP A 152 -11.73 5.35 -2.51
CA ASP A 152 -11.57 4.91 -3.91
C ASP A 152 -10.69 3.65 -4.06
N GLY A 153 -10.28 3.04 -2.96
CA GLY A 153 -9.45 1.84 -2.93
C GLY A 153 -7.94 2.10 -2.88
N ALA A 154 -7.49 3.36 -2.90
CA ALA A 154 -6.06 3.65 -2.77
C ALA A 154 -5.55 3.29 -1.36
N GLU A 155 -4.48 2.49 -1.29
CA GLU A 155 -3.87 2.07 -0.02
C GLU A 155 -2.39 2.49 0.06
N LEU A 156 -2.02 3.12 1.19
CA LEU A 156 -0.65 3.53 1.50
C LEU A 156 -0.21 2.91 2.83
N ALA A 157 1.06 2.55 2.95
CA ALA A 157 1.67 2.11 4.20
C ALA A 157 2.67 3.16 4.69
N VAL A 158 2.53 3.57 5.96
CA VAL A 158 3.44 4.48 6.66
C VAL A 158 4.22 3.68 7.71
N LEU A 159 5.54 3.76 7.60
CA LEU A 159 6.51 3.07 8.42
C LEU A 159 7.42 4.10 9.07
N ARG A 160 7.78 3.94 10.33
CA ARG A 160 8.82 4.75 10.95
C ARG A 160 10.20 4.19 10.60
N ASP A 161 11.16 5.06 10.29
CA ASP A 161 12.56 4.67 10.12
C ASP A 161 13.13 4.26 11.49
N PRO A 162 13.65 3.04 11.67
CA PRO A 162 14.18 2.59 12.97
C PRO A 162 15.46 3.30 13.43
N ARG A 163 16.13 4.05 12.55
CA ARG A 163 17.43 4.70 12.81
C ARG A 163 17.34 6.22 12.82
N ARG A 164 16.31 6.78 12.19
CA ARG A 164 16.15 8.22 11.99
C ARG A 164 14.75 8.63 12.41
N ASP A 165 14.60 9.87 12.81
CA ASP A 165 13.27 10.42 13.09
C ASP A 165 12.57 10.83 11.79
N LEU A 166 12.37 9.85 10.90
CA LEU A 166 11.76 9.99 9.58
C LEU A 166 10.70 8.91 9.41
N HIS A 167 9.82 9.11 8.43
CA HIS A 167 8.84 8.10 8.04
C HIS A 167 8.99 7.75 6.56
N HIS A 168 8.78 6.48 6.24
CA HIS A 168 8.71 5.98 4.89
C HIS A 168 7.26 5.71 4.53
N VAL A 169 6.84 6.19 3.36
CA VAL A 169 5.48 6.00 2.84
C VAL A 169 5.57 5.28 1.52
N GLY A 170 5.00 4.08 1.45
CA GLY A 170 4.91 3.27 0.25
C GLY A 170 3.46 3.08 -0.17
N ALA A 171 3.22 2.89 -1.47
CA ALA A 171 1.91 2.47 -1.94
C ALA A 171 1.80 0.94 -1.87
N LEU A 172 0.62 0.45 -1.51
CA LEU A 172 0.27 -0.96 -1.58
C LEU A 172 -0.36 -1.27 -2.93
N HIS A 173 -0.28 -2.53 -3.35
CA HIS A 173 -0.99 -2.98 -4.54
C HIS A 173 -2.51 -2.78 -4.39
N PRO A 174 -3.20 -2.29 -5.43
CA PRO A 174 -4.66 -2.27 -5.47
C PRO A 174 -5.18 -3.70 -5.35
N ARG A 175 -6.20 -3.93 -4.53
CA ARG A 175 -6.72 -5.29 -4.27
C ARG A 175 -7.48 -5.88 -5.45
N ASP A 176 -8.00 -5.01 -6.31
CA ASP A 176 -8.85 -5.30 -7.46
C ASP A 176 -8.06 -5.53 -8.75
N ILE A 177 -6.74 -5.34 -8.72
CA ILE A 177 -5.89 -5.36 -9.92
C ILE A 177 -4.74 -6.33 -9.72
N ALA A 178 -4.58 -7.27 -10.66
CA ALA A 178 -3.42 -8.15 -10.67
C ALA A 178 -2.14 -7.34 -10.97
N PRO A 179 -1.02 -7.61 -10.28
CA PRO A 179 0.25 -6.97 -10.58
C PRO A 179 0.66 -7.25 -12.03
N ASP A 180 0.74 -6.21 -12.85
CA ASP A 180 1.36 -6.29 -14.16
C ASP A 180 2.85 -5.95 -14.03
N GLY A 181 3.71 -6.89 -14.40
CA GLY A 181 5.17 -6.73 -14.37
C GLY A 181 5.71 -5.69 -15.36
N LEU A 182 4.87 -5.21 -16.28
CA LEU A 182 5.22 -4.15 -17.25
C LEU A 182 5.04 -2.74 -16.68
N VAL A 183 4.32 -2.59 -15.56
CA VAL A 183 4.02 -1.28 -14.98
C VAL A 183 5.12 -0.83 -14.04
N THR A 184 5.62 0.39 -14.25
CA THR A 184 6.59 1.02 -13.34
C THR A 184 5.92 1.30 -11.99
N PRO A 185 6.39 0.69 -10.89
CA PRO A 185 5.75 0.85 -9.60
C PRO A 185 6.00 2.26 -9.02
N PRO A 186 5.04 2.81 -8.27
CA PRO A 186 5.14 4.17 -7.72
C PRO A 186 6.27 4.28 -6.70
N PRO A 187 7.19 5.25 -6.83
CA PRO A 187 8.30 5.39 -5.90
C PRO A 187 7.79 5.75 -4.50
N GLY A 188 8.14 4.94 -3.50
CA GLY A 188 7.91 5.31 -2.10
C GLY A 188 8.68 6.58 -1.74
N VAL A 189 8.15 7.34 -0.78
CA VAL A 189 8.73 8.61 -0.34
C VAL A 189 9.19 8.51 1.11
N THR A 190 10.27 9.22 1.44
CA THR A 190 10.69 9.43 2.83
C THR A 190 10.31 10.84 3.23
N VAL A 191 9.59 10.98 4.34
CA VAL A 191 9.02 12.24 4.82
C VAL A 191 9.52 12.58 6.22
N GLN A 192 9.54 13.89 6.50
CA GLN A 192 9.81 14.43 7.82
C GLN A 192 8.65 14.14 8.78
N PRO A 193 8.86 14.18 10.10
CA PRO A 193 7.80 13.91 11.10
C PRO A 193 6.78 15.06 11.22
N THR A 194 6.86 16.09 10.37
CA THR A 194 5.87 17.18 10.30
C THR A 194 4.72 16.79 9.38
N PRO A 195 3.48 16.59 9.89
CA PRO A 195 2.39 16.00 9.12
C PRO A 195 2.00 16.79 7.85
N SER A 196 1.96 18.12 7.93
CA SER A 196 1.60 18.98 6.79
C SER A 196 2.61 18.90 5.64
N THR A 197 3.91 18.88 5.97
CA THR A 197 4.99 18.73 4.97
C THR A 197 5.01 17.32 4.41
N ALA A 198 4.79 16.31 5.26
CA ALA A 198 4.68 14.92 4.82
C ALA A 198 3.51 14.73 3.84
N ALA A 199 2.33 15.27 4.17
CA ALA A 199 1.15 15.22 3.32
C ALA A 199 1.37 15.92 1.98
N ASP A 200 2.07 17.06 1.96
CA ASP A 200 2.42 17.74 0.70
C ASP A 200 3.31 16.87 -0.20
N VAL A 201 4.34 16.22 0.36
CA VAL A 201 5.20 15.29 -0.38
C VAL A 201 4.40 14.10 -0.91
N ILE A 202 3.50 13.53 -0.10
CA ILE A 202 2.63 12.42 -0.53
C ILE A 202 1.71 12.86 -1.66
N ARG A 203 1.06 14.02 -1.52
CA ARG A 203 0.11 14.57 -2.50
C ARG A 203 0.77 14.94 -3.82
N THR A 204 1.97 15.50 -3.79
CA THR A 204 2.65 16.01 -4.99
C THR A 204 3.50 14.97 -5.70
N ARG A 205 3.95 13.91 -4.99
CA ARG A 205 4.85 12.90 -5.55
C ARG A 205 4.26 11.49 -5.56
N LEU A 206 3.82 10.99 -4.40
CA LEU A 206 3.39 9.59 -4.28
C LEU A 206 2.03 9.34 -4.92
N LEU A 207 1.01 10.14 -4.60
CA LEU A 207 -0.36 9.94 -5.11
C LEU A 207 -0.46 10.07 -6.64
N PRO A 208 0.20 11.04 -7.30
CA PRO A 208 0.16 11.12 -8.77
C PRO A 208 0.85 9.92 -9.42
N ALA A 209 2.00 9.48 -8.86
CA ALA A 209 2.69 8.29 -9.37
C ALA A 209 1.87 7.01 -9.16
N TYR A 210 1.20 6.88 -8.01
CA TYR A 210 0.28 5.78 -7.73
C TYR A 210 -0.90 5.76 -8.72
N THR A 211 -1.57 6.90 -8.88
CA THR A 211 -2.72 7.04 -9.79
C THR A 211 -2.34 6.64 -11.21
N ARG A 212 -1.13 6.99 -11.65
CA ARG A 212 -0.62 6.60 -12.97
C ARG A 212 -0.31 5.11 -13.08
N ALA A 213 0.31 4.50 -12.06
CA ALA A 213 0.58 3.07 -12.08
C ALA A 213 -0.73 2.26 -12.13
N VAL A 214 -1.73 2.67 -11.34
CA VAL A 214 -3.09 2.09 -11.39
C VAL A 214 -3.73 2.28 -12.76
N LEU A 215 -3.65 3.48 -13.31
CA LEU A 215 -4.16 3.77 -14.65
C LEU A 215 -3.52 2.86 -15.69
N HIS A 216 -2.19 2.72 -15.67
CA HIS A 216 -1.46 1.89 -16.61
C HIS A 216 -1.87 0.41 -16.51
N CYS A 217 -1.99 -0.16 -15.30
CA CYS A 217 -2.50 -1.53 -15.15
C CYS A 217 -3.92 -1.69 -15.74
N ARG A 218 -4.81 -0.74 -15.46
CA ARG A 218 -6.20 -0.80 -15.96
C ARG A 218 -6.27 -0.69 -17.47
N VAL A 219 -5.46 0.19 -18.06
CA VAL A 219 -5.37 0.36 -19.52
C VAL A 219 -4.86 -0.92 -20.17
N ASN A 220 -3.81 -1.55 -19.63
CA ASN A 220 -3.30 -2.83 -20.16
C ASN A 220 -4.39 -3.92 -20.13
N SER A 221 -5.15 -4.02 -19.03
CA SER A 221 -6.28 -4.97 -18.97
C SER A 221 -7.37 -4.67 -20.01
N LEU A 222 -7.70 -3.40 -20.25
CA LEU A 222 -8.69 -3.01 -21.26
C LEU A 222 -8.20 -3.24 -22.70
N GLU A 223 -6.91 -3.05 -22.95
CA GLU A 223 -6.25 -3.32 -24.23
C GLU A 223 -6.16 -4.80 -24.56
N GLU A 224 -6.12 -5.67 -23.55
CA GLU A 224 -6.21 -7.12 -23.77
C GLU A 224 -7.64 -7.53 -24.15
N ASP A 225 -8.65 -6.95 -23.46
CA ASP A 225 -10.06 -7.33 -23.64
C ASP A 225 -10.66 -6.82 -24.96
N LEU A 226 -10.42 -5.57 -25.34
CA LEU A 226 -11.14 -4.92 -26.45
C LEU A 226 -10.83 -5.51 -27.84
N PRO A 227 -9.56 -5.73 -28.25
CA PRO A 227 -9.23 -6.29 -29.56
C PRO A 227 -9.72 -7.73 -29.71
N TRP A 228 -9.54 -8.55 -28.67
CA TRP A 228 -10.05 -9.93 -28.66
C TRP A 228 -11.56 -9.96 -28.85
N THR A 229 -12.29 -9.09 -28.13
CA THR A 229 -13.76 -9.04 -28.22
C THR A 229 -14.24 -8.63 -29.61
N ARG A 230 -13.56 -7.68 -30.26
CA ARG A 230 -13.90 -7.23 -31.63
C ARG A 230 -13.55 -8.26 -32.71
N GLU A 231 -12.51 -9.06 -32.52
CA GLU A 231 -12.19 -10.17 -33.41
C GLU A 231 -13.23 -11.30 -33.27
N ALA A 232 -13.68 -11.56 -32.04
CA ALA A 232 -14.67 -12.60 -31.76
C ALA A 232 -16.09 -12.21 -32.16
N TYR A 233 -16.45 -10.91 -32.08
CA TYR A 233 -17.81 -10.42 -32.30
C TYR A 233 -17.83 -9.18 -33.19
N GLU A 234 -18.46 -9.31 -34.37
CA GLU A 234 -18.79 -8.16 -35.21
C GLU A 234 -20.05 -7.45 -34.68
N ALA A 235 -19.99 -6.13 -34.53
CA ALA A 235 -21.13 -5.33 -34.10
C ALA A 235 -22.34 -5.53 -35.04
N GLY A 236 -23.51 -5.79 -34.46
CA GLY A 236 -24.73 -6.12 -35.21
C GLY A 236 -24.90 -7.60 -35.58
N THR A 237 -23.93 -8.45 -35.24
CA THR A 237 -24.03 -9.93 -35.38
C THR A 237 -24.08 -10.66 -34.04
N ILE A 238 -24.16 -9.92 -32.93
CA ILE A 238 -24.19 -10.46 -31.57
C ILE A 238 -25.48 -11.29 -31.41
N PRO A 239 -25.39 -12.60 -31.06
CA PRO A 239 -26.57 -13.42 -30.85
C PRO A 239 -27.35 -12.96 -29.60
N GLU A 240 -28.67 -13.12 -29.62
CA GLU A 240 -29.52 -12.98 -28.44
C GLU A 240 -29.80 -14.37 -27.82
N PRO A 241 -29.43 -14.63 -26.55
CA PRO A 241 -28.76 -13.73 -25.61
C PRO A 241 -27.25 -13.57 -25.89
N PRO A 242 -26.63 -12.44 -25.46
CA PRO A 242 -25.21 -12.20 -25.64
C PRO A 242 -24.34 -13.32 -25.03
N PRO A 243 -23.21 -13.67 -25.67
CA PRO A 243 -22.25 -14.63 -25.12
C PRO A 243 -21.71 -14.20 -23.75
N ALA A 244 -21.49 -15.16 -22.86
CA ALA A 244 -21.12 -14.88 -21.47
C ALA A 244 -19.76 -14.19 -21.33
N ASP A 245 -18.80 -14.55 -22.16
CA ASP A 245 -17.48 -13.96 -22.26
C ASP A 245 -17.49 -12.51 -22.78
N LEU A 246 -18.39 -12.19 -23.70
CA LEU A 246 -18.65 -10.81 -24.13
C LEU A 246 -19.23 -9.97 -22.97
N VAL A 247 -20.20 -10.52 -22.24
CA VAL A 247 -20.79 -9.87 -21.06
C VAL A 247 -19.75 -9.65 -19.96
N ASP A 248 -18.91 -10.65 -19.68
CA ASP A 248 -17.85 -10.55 -18.67
C ASP A 248 -16.81 -9.49 -19.04
N SER A 249 -16.47 -9.36 -20.32
CA SER A 249 -15.52 -8.35 -20.81
C SER A 249 -16.12 -6.94 -20.73
N PHE A 250 -17.39 -6.78 -21.09
CA PHE A 250 -18.10 -5.51 -20.90
C PHE A 250 -18.27 -5.16 -19.41
N ALA A 251 -18.48 -6.15 -18.53
CA ALA A 251 -18.52 -5.94 -17.09
C ALA A 251 -17.16 -5.46 -16.53
N ARG A 252 -16.03 -6.00 -17.02
CA ARG A 252 -14.69 -5.51 -16.68
C ARG A 252 -14.47 -4.08 -17.16
N PHE A 253 -14.90 -3.76 -18.39
CA PHE A 253 -14.84 -2.39 -18.92
C PHE A 253 -15.64 -1.41 -18.05
N THR A 254 -16.92 -1.68 -17.81
CA THR A 254 -17.80 -0.81 -17.01
C THR A 254 -17.33 -0.67 -15.56
N THR A 255 -16.65 -1.68 -15.01
CA THR A 255 -16.01 -1.60 -13.68
C THR A 255 -14.78 -0.69 -13.69
N ALA A 256 -13.91 -0.80 -14.70
CA ALA A 256 -12.66 -0.05 -14.75
C ALA A 256 -12.83 1.40 -15.22
N ALA A 257 -13.75 1.64 -16.15
CA ALA A 257 -13.86 2.90 -16.87
C ALA A 257 -14.12 4.14 -15.99
N PRO A 258 -14.99 4.13 -14.95
CA PRO A 258 -15.16 5.29 -14.07
C PRO A 258 -13.84 5.72 -13.41
N HIS A 259 -13.01 4.75 -13.06
CA HIS A 259 -11.72 5.05 -12.47
C HIS A 259 -10.67 5.50 -13.48
N VAL A 260 -10.69 4.95 -14.69
CA VAL A 260 -9.83 5.39 -15.80
C VAL A 260 -10.15 6.84 -16.13
N THR A 261 -11.42 7.18 -16.30
CA THR A 261 -11.91 8.54 -16.55
C THR A 261 -11.46 9.50 -15.44
N ALA A 262 -11.64 9.13 -14.17
CA ALA A 262 -11.22 9.95 -13.04
C ALA A 262 -9.69 10.17 -13.01
N ALA A 263 -8.91 9.13 -13.30
CA ALA A 263 -7.45 9.22 -13.35
C ALA A 263 -6.95 10.10 -14.51
N VAL A 264 -7.55 9.97 -15.70
CA VAL A 264 -7.23 10.82 -16.86
C VAL A 264 -7.48 12.29 -16.55
N ARG A 265 -8.64 12.62 -15.96
CA ARG A 265 -8.97 13.99 -15.50
C ARG A 265 -8.00 14.53 -14.46
N ALA A 266 -7.45 13.66 -13.61
CA ALA A 266 -6.51 14.06 -12.55
C ALA A 266 -5.08 14.26 -13.07
N LEU A 267 -4.69 13.58 -14.15
CA LEU A 267 -3.30 13.54 -14.62
C LEU A 267 -3.02 14.51 -15.78
N VAL A 268 -4.01 14.79 -16.63
CA VAL A 268 -3.81 15.55 -17.88
C VAL A 268 -4.76 16.74 -17.96
N GLN A 269 -4.29 17.81 -18.60
CA GLN A 269 -5.15 18.92 -19.01
C GLN A 269 -5.88 18.53 -20.30
N LEU A 270 -7.19 18.35 -20.20
CA LEU A 270 -8.02 17.89 -21.31
C LEU A 270 -8.55 19.05 -22.16
N ASN A 271 -8.63 18.83 -23.46
CA ASN A 271 -9.33 19.73 -24.37
C ASN A 271 -10.84 19.43 -24.44
N GLU A 272 -11.62 20.30 -25.08
CA GLU A 272 -13.08 20.19 -25.14
C GLU A 272 -13.57 18.87 -25.75
N HIS A 273 -12.88 18.36 -26.77
CA HIS A 273 -13.22 17.09 -27.41
C HIS A 273 -12.98 15.90 -26.47
N GLU A 274 -11.87 15.90 -25.74
CA GLU A 274 -11.52 14.83 -24.79
C GLU A 274 -12.46 14.81 -23.60
N VAL A 275 -12.86 15.99 -23.12
CA VAL A 275 -13.90 16.11 -22.09
C VAL A 275 -15.24 15.53 -22.58
N ALA A 276 -15.57 15.73 -23.87
CA ALA A 276 -16.79 15.16 -24.46
C ALA A 276 -16.74 13.62 -24.51
N VAL A 277 -15.61 13.04 -24.92
CA VAL A 277 -15.41 11.57 -24.94
C VAL A 277 -15.56 10.98 -23.53
N LEU A 278 -14.92 11.58 -22.53
CA LEU A 278 -15.03 11.12 -21.14
C LEU A 278 -16.46 11.23 -20.58
N ARG A 279 -17.21 12.27 -20.97
CA ARG A 279 -18.61 12.43 -20.56
C ARG A 279 -19.50 11.36 -21.21
N GLU A 280 -19.29 11.07 -22.48
CA GLU A 280 -20.05 10.03 -23.19
C GLU A 280 -19.85 8.64 -22.56
N VAL A 281 -18.61 8.32 -22.16
CA VAL A 281 -18.28 7.13 -21.39
C VAL A 281 -19.05 7.09 -20.06
N ASP A 282 -19.04 8.18 -19.29
CA ASP A 282 -19.73 8.26 -17.99
C ASP A 282 -21.26 8.10 -18.15
N ASP A 283 -21.86 8.71 -19.18
CA ASP A 283 -23.29 8.64 -19.46
C ASP A 283 -23.74 7.20 -19.81
N ILE A 284 -22.89 6.43 -20.48
CA ILE A 284 -23.18 5.05 -20.92
C ILE A 284 -23.02 4.04 -19.79
N ILE A 285 -22.03 4.25 -18.92
CA ILE A 285 -21.80 3.38 -17.75
C ILE A 285 -22.86 3.66 -16.66
N GLY A 286 -23.54 4.80 -16.74
CA GLY A 286 -24.54 5.20 -15.75
C GLY A 286 -23.89 5.56 -14.41
N ALA A 287 -22.72 6.21 -14.45
CA ALA A 287 -22.12 6.74 -13.23
C ALA A 287 -23.12 7.70 -12.55
N PRO A 288 -23.43 7.54 -11.26
CA PRO A 288 -24.42 8.38 -10.61
C PRO A 288 -23.83 9.77 -10.45
N ASP A 289 -24.38 10.71 -11.20
CA ASP A 289 -24.22 12.13 -10.95
C ASP A 289 -24.83 12.40 -9.56
N ALA A 290 -23.98 12.57 -8.55
CA ALA A 290 -24.37 12.54 -7.13
C ALA A 290 -25.37 13.65 -6.72
N ASP A 291 -25.64 14.61 -7.61
CA ASP A 291 -26.51 15.76 -7.38
C ASP A 291 -27.77 15.80 -8.28
N THR A 292 -27.96 14.83 -9.18
CA THR A 292 -29.02 14.91 -10.20
C THR A 292 -30.19 13.97 -9.86
N LYS A 293 -31.32 14.54 -9.42
CA LYS A 293 -32.58 13.84 -9.08
C LYS A 293 -33.40 13.39 -10.31
N ALA A 294 -32.83 13.45 -11.51
CA ALA A 294 -33.47 13.03 -12.75
C ALA A 294 -33.01 11.61 -13.11
N PRO A 295 -33.89 10.73 -13.62
CA PRO A 295 -33.46 9.43 -14.13
C PRO A 295 -32.48 9.66 -15.31
N PRO A 296 -31.35 8.94 -15.36
CA PRO A 296 -30.42 9.06 -16.49
C PRO A 296 -31.15 8.59 -17.75
N ALA A 297 -31.32 9.51 -18.71
CA ALA A 297 -31.69 9.11 -20.06
C ALA A 297 -30.45 8.41 -20.64
N LEU A 298 -30.53 7.09 -20.83
CA LEU A 298 -29.46 6.34 -21.50
C LEU A 298 -29.28 6.94 -22.92
N PRO A 299 -28.09 7.45 -23.28
CA PRO A 299 -27.87 8.08 -24.59
C PRO A 299 -27.96 7.08 -25.75
N HIS A 300 -27.79 5.79 -25.48
CA HIS A 300 -27.78 4.71 -26.46
C HIS A 300 -28.79 3.61 -26.10
N ASP A 301 -29.52 3.14 -27.11
CA ASP A 301 -30.42 1.99 -27.02
C ASP A 301 -29.66 0.65 -26.84
N ASP A 302 -28.35 0.61 -27.16
CA ASP A 302 -27.47 -0.55 -27.01
C ASP A 302 -26.03 -0.13 -26.57
N PRO A 303 -25.71 -0.18 -25.27
CA PRO A 303 -24.40 0.21 -24.74
C PRO A 303 -23.28 -0.78 -25.11
N LEU A 304 -23.62 -2.04 -25.43
CA LEU A 304 -22.66 -3.07 -25.81
C LEU A 304 -22.16 -2.82 -27.24
N ALA A 305 -23.08 -2.50 -28.16
CA ALA A 305 -22.73 -2.13 -29.52
C ALA A 305 -21.88 -0.84 -29.57
N TRP A 306 -22.21 0.16 -28.76
CA TRP A 306 -21.40 1.39 -28.67
C TRP A 306 -19.97 1.10 -28.19
N TRP A 307 -19.80 0.30 -27.12
CA TRP A 307 -18.48 -0.04 -26.61
C TRP A 307 -17.61 -0.73 -27.66
N LEU A 308 -18.19 -1.65 -28.44
CA LEU A 308 -17.49 -2.35 -29.51
C LEU A 308 -17.14 -1.44 -30.70
N LEU A 309 -18.00 -0.47 -31.05
CA LEU A 309 -17.81 0.35 -32.24
C LEU A 309 -16.97 1.60 -32.00
N GLU A 310 -17.25 2.35 -30.94
CA GLU A 310 -16.79 3.73 -30.79
C GLU A 310 -16.15 4.00 -29.41
N GLY A 311 -16.74 3.46 -28.35
CA GLY A 311 -16.46 3.93 -27.00
C GLY A 311 -15.19 3.43 -26.33
N GLY A 312 -14.79 2.19 -26.62
CA GLY A 312 -13.65 1.56 -25.96
C GLY A 312 -12.31 2.21 -26.32
N GLU A 313 -12.08 2.49 -27.60
CA GLU A 313 -10.80 3.02 -28.10
C GLU A 313 -10.52 4.44 -27.62
N GLY A 314 -11.53 5.32 -27.66
CA GLY A 314 -11.35 6.71 -27.24
C GLY A 314 -10.88 6.82 -25.79
N LEU A 315 -11.42 5.99 -24.89
CA LEU A 315 -10.98 5.95 -23.51
C LEU A 315 -9.55 5.39 -23.36
N ILE A 316 -9.24 4.31 -24.08
CA ILE A 316 -7.91 3.68 -24.06
C ILE A 316 -6.86 4.66 -24.58
N ASP A 317 -7.08 5.30 -25.72
CA ASP A 317 -6.15 6.26 -26.33
C ASP A 317 -5.86 7.46 -25.40
N LEU A 318 -6.90 8.00 -24.75
CA LEU A 318 -6.74 9.07 -23.77
C LEU A 318 -5.93 8.63 -22.55
N ALA A 319 -6.21 7.42 -22.07
CA ALA A 319 -5.55 6.87 -20.91
C ALA A 319 -4.08 6.51 -21.18
N GLN A 320 -3.76 5.92 -22.34
CA GLN A 320 -2.38 5.70 -22.80
C GLN A 320 -1.60 7.01 -22.88
N ARG A 321 -2.21 8.06 -23.45
CA ARG A 321 -1.56 9.37 -23.53
C ARG A 321 -1.30 9.95 -22.15
N ALA A 322 -2.27 9.82 -21.23
CA ALA A 322 -2.11 10.22 -19.85
C ALA A 322 -0.98 9.47 -19.14
N VAL A 323 -0.75 8.19 -19.45
CA VAL A 323 0.40 7.43 -18.96
C VAL A 323 1.70 7.99 -19.56
N ALA A 324 1.75 8.16 -20.89
CA ALA A 324 2.96 8.55 -21.64
C ALA A 324 3.45 9.97 -21.33
N ASP A 325 2.55 10.97 -21.32
CA ASP A 325 2.89 12.37 -21.03
C ASP A 325 3.42 12.55 -19.61
N SER A 326 3.05 11.62 -18.75
CA SER A 326 3.32 11.69 -17.34
C SER A 326 4.64 10.99 -17.01
N GLU A 327 5.06 9.95 -17.74
CA GLU A 327 6.38 9.32 -17.55
C GLU A 327 7.47 10.39 -17.57
N PRO A 328 8.22 10.60 -16.47
CA PRO A 328 9.35 11.49 -16.53
C PRO A 328 10.23 10.93 -17.64
N HIS A 329 10.48 11.74 -18.67
CA HIS A 329 11.43 11.44 -19.74
C HIS A 329 12.62 10.80 -19.05
N ALA A 330 12.73 9.47 -19.16
CA ALA A 330 13.77 8.73 -18.49
C ALA A 330 15.02 9.23 -19.20
N ALA A 331 15.65 10.25 -18.62
CA ALA A 331 16.92 10.76 -19.06
C ALA A 331 17.78 9.51 -19.09
N LYS A 332 18.08 9.06 -20.32
CA LYS A 332 18.83 7.85 -20.64
C LYS A 332 19.87 7.63 -19.55
N ALA A 333 19.52 6.80 -18.57
CA ALA A 333 20.45 6.34 -17.57
C ALA A 333 21.27 5.18 -18.16
N SER A 334 21.50 5.19 -19.48
CA SER A 334 22.76 4.72 -20.06
C SER A 334 23.83 5.80 -19.87
N ARG A 335 24.11 6.18 -18.62
CA ARG A 335 25.46 6.62 -18.31
C ARG A 335 26.22 5.32 -18.08
N ALA A 336 26.92 4.90 -19.13
CA ALA A 336 27.89 3.82 -19.07
C ALA A 336 28.67 3.95 -17.75
N LEU A 337 28.60 2.90 -16.93
CA LEU A 337 29.55 2.72 -15.84
C LEU A 337 30.94 2.88 -16.45
N PRO A 338 31.80 3.83 -15.98
CA PRO A 338 33.20 3.75 -16.32
C PRO A 338 33.67 2.38 -15.82
N SER A 339 34.19 1.56 -16.73
CA SER A 339 34.79 0.29 -16.38
C SER A 339 35.73 0.49 -15.19
N PRO A 340 35.69 -0.38 -14.16
CA PRO A 340 36.63 -0.27 -13.06
C PRO A 340 38.06 -0.36 -13.64
N PRO A 341 39.01 0.47 -13.18
CA PRO A 341 40.39 0.32 -13.58
C PRO A 341 40.83 -1.10 -13.23
N ALA A 342 41.36 -1.81 -14.22
CA ALA A 342 41.89 -3.16 -14.05
C ALA A 342 42.86 -3.16 -12.84
N LEU A 343 42.57 -4.03 -11.88
CA LEU A 343 43.50 -4.29 -10.77
C LEU A 343 44.86 -4.72 -11.36
N PRO A 344 45.98 -4.16 -10.89
CA PRO A 344 47.29 -4.62 -11.31
C PRO A 344 47.47 -6.11 -10.93
N PRO A 345 48.17 -6.90 -11.76
CA PRO A 345 48.38 -8.32 -11.48
C PRO A 345 49.10 -8.50 -10.13
N ALA A 346 48.62 -9.47 -9.35
CA ALA A 346 49.19 -9.81 -8.06
C ALA A 346 50.69 -10.17 -8.21
N PRO A 347 51.57 -9.73 -7.28
CA PRO A 347 52.98 -10.08 -7.31
C PRO A 347 53.16 -11.60 -7.13
N ALA A 348 54.04 -12.17 -7.94
CA ALA A 348 54.40 -13.58 -7.91
C ALA A 348 54.81 -14.01 -6.49
N ARG A 349 54.21 -15.11 -6.00
CA ARG A 349 54.62 -15.75 -4.75
C ARG A 349 56.10 -16.15 -4.87
N ALA A 350 56.94 -15.51 -4.06
CA ALA A 350 58.32 -15.93 -3.87
C ALA A 350 58.32 -17.38 -3.35
N SER A 351 58.96 -18.27 -4.10
CA SER A 351 59.20 -19.64 -3.70
C SER A 351 60.23 -19.65 -2.55
N THR A 352 59.80 -20.03 -1.36
CA THR A 352 60.70 -20.29 -0.23
C THR A 352 61.56 -21.52 -0.54
N PRO A 353 62.89 -21.47 -0.42
CA PRO A 353 63.76 -22.60 -0.69
C PRO A 353 63.66 -23.66 0.41
N ALA A 354 63.66 -24.93 -0.01
CA ALA A 354 63.65 -26.10 0.85
C ALA A 354 64.94 -26.20 1.72
N PRO A 355 64.85 -26.77 2.93
CA PRO A 355 66.02 -27.00 3.78
C PRO A 355 66.88 -28.15 3.24
N ARG A 356 68.20 -27.94 3.18
CA ARG A 356 69.17 -29.02 2.98
C ARG A 356 69.53 -29.66 4.34
N PRO A 357 69.80 -30.99 4.37
CA PRO A 357 70.36 -31.67 5.54
C PRO A 357 71.81 -31.27 5.82
#